data_AF-A0A2U9Q026-F1
#
_entry.id   AF-A0A2U9Q026-F1
#
_cell.length_a   1.000
_cell.length_b   1.000
_cell.length_c   1.000
_cell.angle_alpha   90.00
_cell.angle_beta   90.00
_cell.angle_gamma   90.00
#
_symmetry.space_group_name_H-M   'P 1'
#
loop_
_entity.id
_entity.type
_entity.pdbx_description
1 polymer ?
#
loop_
_entity_poly.entity_id
_entity_poly.type
_entity_poly.pdbx_seq_one_letter_code
_entity_poly.pdbx_strand_id
1 'polypeptide(L)'
;MRRRLLVYSAPVAVVTVLIIVKLLSVVVAGRSVTSDYAERDAGAMAGGVSVLRVFNVVEPAKAHIAEGARAVLEDRLTDAEQQYAQALGIADTCPVRVDLALVRETLGDRAASRFATPAAIAHYEAARDVVARAPQGCFTGNDDPDPQRRDIREQAQARLDDKLTAMRTAAPPPPPPPPPAAAPVPPPAGAGGTPPDTDTGDRLNPGTGDPLERLQQILRDAAA
;
A
#
# COMPACT_ATOMS: atom_id res chain seq x y z
N MET A 1 -63.85 15.74 0.23
CA MET A 1 -63.06 14.56 -0.21
C MET A 1 -61.67 14.91 -0.77
N ARG A 2 -61.49 15.94 -1.63
CA ARG A 2 -60.16 16.32 -2.21
C ARG A 2 -59.09 16.75 -1.20
N ARG A 3 -59.47 17.39 -0.09
CA ARG A 3 -58.54 17.91 0.94
C ARG A 3 -57.91 16.83 1.82
N ARG A 4 -58.53 15.65 1.95
CA ARG A 4 -57.98 14.50 2.71
C ARG A 4 -56.98 13.70 1.89
N LEU A 5 -57.19 13.58 0.57
CA LEU A 5 -56.23 12.93 -0.33
C LEU A 5 -54.89 13.66 -0.39
N LEU A 6 -54.90 15.00 -0.38
CA LEU A 6 -53.67 15.81 -0.35
C LEU A 6 -52.87 15.68 0.95
N VAL A 7 -53.54 15.49 2.10
CA VAL A 7 -52.86 15.37 3.40
C VAL A 7 -52.18 14.02 3.58
N TYR A 8 -52.69 12.96 2.91
CA TYR A 8 -52.07 11.64 2.92
C TYR A 8 -51.00 11.44 1.82
N SER A 9 -51.11 12.11 0.66
CA SER A 9 -50.11 12.03 -0.40
C SER A 9 -48.92 12.98 -0.20
N ALA A 10 -49.12 14.09 0.51
CA ALA A 10 -48.05 15.03 0.86
C ALA A 10 -46.85 14.38 1.56
N PRO A 11 -47.01 13.56 2.62
CA PRO A 11 -45.86 12.92 3.28
C PRO A 11 -45.14 11.94 2.35
N VAL A 12 -45.85 11.19 1.51
CA VAL A 12 -45.24 10.27 0.55
C VAL A 12 -44.44 11.02 -0.52
N ALA A 13 -45.00 12.11 -1.06
CA ALA A 13 -44.30 12.96 -2.02
C ALA A 13 -43.05 13.62 -1.40
N VAL A 14 -43.15 14.08 -0.15
CA VAL A 14 -42.01 14.65 0.60
C VAL A 14 -40.92 13.59 0.79
N VAL A 15 -41.27 12.36 1.19
CA VAL A 15 -40.32 11.26 1.32
C VAL A 15 -39.64 10.94 -0.02
N THR A 16 -40.40 10.86 -1.11
CA THR A 16 -39.84 10.62 -2.45
C THR A 16 -38.89 11.75 -2.88
N VAL A 17 -39.26 13.01 -2.64
CA VAL A 17 -38.39 14.16 -2.92
C VAL A 17 -37.12 14.11 -2.08
N LEU A 18 -37.22 13.78 -0.79
CA LEU A 18 -36.05 13.62 0.07
C LEU A 18 -35.12 12.50 -0.40
N ILE A 19 -35.68 11.38 -0.88
CA ILE A 19 -34.90 10.28 -1.47
C ILE A 19 -34.20 10.76 -2.75
N ILE A 20 -34.91 11.42 -3.66
CA ILE A 20 -34.33 11.95 -4.90
C ILE A 20 -33.22 12.96 -4.59
N VAL A 21 -33.47 13.90 -3.68
CA VAL A 21 -32.47 14.88 -3.24
C VAL A 21 -31.27 14.16 -2.63
N LYS A 22 -31.47 13.15 -1.79
CA LYS A 22 -30.37 12.39 -1.19
C LYS A 22 -29.57 11.61 -2.23
N LEU A 23 -30.22 10.99 -3.21
CA LEU A 23 -29.54 10.30 -4.31
C LEU A 23 -28.76 11.28 -5.19
N LEU A 24 -29.33 12.45 -5.49
CA LEU A 24 -28.64 13.52 -6.22
C LEU A 24 -27.46 14.08 -5.41
N SER A 25 -27.62 14.28 -4.10
CA SER A 25 -26.54 14.70 -3.22
C SER A 25 -25.41 13.68 -3.15
N VAL A 26 -25.70 12.37 -3.20
CA VAL A 26 -24.66 11.32 -3.25
C VAL A 26 -23.93 11.32 -4.60
N VAL A 27 -24.64 11.54 -5.71
CA VAL A 27 -24.02 11.63 -7.04
C VAL A 27 -23.19 12.92 -7.20
N VAL A 28 -23.67 14.03 -6.65
CA VAL A 28 -22.96 15.30 -6.64
C VAL A 28 -21.77 15.25 -5.68
N ALA A 29 -21.93 14.66 -4.49
CA ALA A 29 -20.84 14.43 -3.56
C ALA A 29 -19.79 13.46 -4.14
N GLY A 30 -20.22 12.42 -4.86
CA GLY A 30 -19.32 11.53 -5.59
C GLY A 30 -18.51 12.24 -6.69
N ARG A 31 -19.07 13.30 -7.29
CA ARG A 31 -18.38 14.17 -8.26
C ARG A 31 -17.54 15.29 -7.62
N SER A 32 -17.88 15.78 -6.43
CA SER A 32 -17.08 16.79 -5.72
C SER A 32 -15.92 16.16 -4.95
N VAL A 33 -16.06 14.91 -4.52
CA VAL A 33 -14.97 14.12 -3.93
C VAL A 33 -13.84 13.86 -4.94
N THR A 34 -14.11 13.88 -6.26
CA THR A 34 -13.04 13.80 -7.27
C THR A 34 -12.27 15.11 -7.50
N SER A 35 -12.74 16.28 -7.03
CA SER A 35 -11.97 17.54 -7.16
C SER A 35 -11.27 17.98 -5.87
N ASP A 36 -11.76 17.59 -4.68
CA ASP A 36 -11.28 18.14 -3.40
C ASP A 36 -10.39 17.19 -2.57
N TYR A 37 -10.02 16.00 -3.07
CA TYR A 37 -9.00 15.15 -2.40
C TYR A 37 -7.59 15.78 -2.36
N ALA A 38 -7.41 16.97 -2.92
CA ALA A 38 -6.17 17.76 -2.80
C ALA A 38 -6.01 18.44 -1.43
N GLU A 39 -7.08 18.58 -0.64
CA GLU A 39 -7.02 19.24 0.66
C GLU A 39 -7.39 18.27 1.78
N ARG A 40 -6.39 17.91 2.59
CA ARG A 40 -6.49 17.02 3.73
C ARG A 40 -7.57 17.49 4.70
N ASP A 41 -8.70 16.80 4.78
CA ASP A 41 -9.61 16.96 5.91
C ASP A 41 -10.03 15.60 6.51
N ALA A 42 -9.34 15.25 7.59
CA ALA A 42 -9.59 14.07 8.40
C ALA A 42 -10.74 14.27 9.42
N GLY A 43 -11.51 15.37 9.33
CA GLY A 43 -12.53 15.75 10.30
C GLY A 43 -13.91 15.10 10.15
N ALA A 44 -14.25 14.50 9.00
CA ALA A 44 -15.61 14.03 8.72
C ALA A 44 -15.97 12.62 9.30
N MET A 45 -15.08 12.01 10.09
CA MET A 45 -15.18 10.60 10.50
C MET A 45 -15.96 10.30 11.81
N ALA A 46 -16.54 11.27 12.50
CA ALA A 46 -17.20 11.00 13.79
C ALA A 46 -18.72 10.74 13.72
N GLY A 47 -19.41 11.09 12.61
CA GLY A 47 -20.87 10.96 12.49
C GLY A 47 -21.39 9.69 11.81
N GLY A 48 -20.52 8.95 11.11
CA GLY A 48 -20.92 7.83 10.23
C GLY A 48 -21.02 6.44 10.89
N VAL A 49 -20.54 6.30 12.13
CA VAL A 49 -20.29 4.98 12.75
C VAL A 49 -21.59 4.22 13.09
N SER A 50 -22.68 4.92 13.38
CA SER A 50 -23.97 4.28 13.71
C SER A 50 -24.79 3.86 12.49
N VAL A 51 -24.54 4.47 11.32
CA VAL A 51 -25.23 4.12 10.06
C VAL A 51 -24.50 2.98 9.34
N LEU A 52 -23.17 2.92 9.41
CA LEU A 52 -22.38 1.84 8.81
C LEU A 52 -22.73 0.44 9.36
N ARG A 53 -23.10 0.32 10.65
CA ARG A 53 -23.48 -0.98 11.24
C ARG A 53 -24.75 -1.58 10.65
N VAL A 54 -25.70 -0.77 10.19
CA VAL A 54 -26.94 -1.25 9.56
C VAL A 54 -26.70 -1.65 8.11
N PHE A 55 -25.79 -0.96 7.40
CA PHE A 55 -25.39 -1.34 6.03
C PHE A 55 -24.48 -2.57 5.97
N ASN A 56 -23.71 -2.88 7.03
CA ASN A 56 -22.89 -4.09 7.11
C ASN A 56 -23.69 -5.41 7.03
N VAL A 57 -24.98 -5.39 7.39
CA VAL A 57 -25.87 -6.56 7.25
C VAL A 57 -26.38 -6.71 5.81
N VAL A 58 -26.45 -5.61 5.06
CA VAL A 58 -27.07 -5.56 3.72
C VAL A 58 -26.04 -5.77 2.62
N GLU A 59 -24.77 -5.39 2.82
CA GLU A 59 -23.70 -5.54 1.81
C GLU A 59 -22.41 -6.06 2.46
N PRO A 60 -22.31 -7.37 2.77
CA PRO A 60 -21.17 -7.95 3.50
C PRO A 60 -19.82 -7.73 2.80
N ALA A 61 -19.80 -7.62 1.46
CA ALA A 61 -18.59 -7.27 0.71
C ALA A 61 -18.02 -5.90 1.12
N LYS A 62 -18.85 -4.90 1.47
CA LYS A 62 -18.37 -3.57 1.87
C LYS A 62 -17.63 -3.60 3.20
N ALA A 63 -18.05 -4.47 4.13
CA ALA A 63 -17.35 -4.66 5.39
C ALA A 63 -15.92 -5.16 5.15
N HIS A 64 -15.77 -6.17 4.28
CA HIS A 64 -14.45 -6.69 3.90
C HIS A 64 -13.62 -5.68 3.13
N ILE A 65 -14.20 -4.90 2.21
CA ILE A 65 -13.48 -3.83 1.49
C ILE A 65 -12.95 -2.78 2.46
N ALA A 66 -13.77 -2.34 3.41
CA ALA A 66 -13.38 -1.32 4.39
C ALA A 66 -12.28 -1.84 5.34
N GLU A 67 -12.39 -3.08 5.81
CA GLU A 67 -11.35 -3.69 6.66
C GLU A 67 -10.06 -3.94 5.87
N GLY A 68 -10.16 -4.32 4.59
CA GLY A 68 -9.02 -4.42 3.68
C GLY A 68 -8.31 -3.08 3.51
N ALA A 69 -9.04 -2.01 3.25
CA ALA A 69 -8.49 -0.66 3.12
C ALA A 69 -7.83 -0.19 4.43
N ARG A 70 -8.46 -0.45 5.58
CA ARG A 70 -7.88 -0.16 6.90
C ARG A 70 -6.57 -0.92 7.09
N ALA A 71 -6.54 -2.21 6.75
CA ALA A 71 -5.35 -3.03 6.86
C ALA A 71 -4.21 -2.54 5.95
N VAL A 72 -4.50 -2.04 4.75
CA VAL A 72 -3.49 -1.39 3.89
C VAL A 72 -2.91 -0.14 4.57
N LEU A 73 -3.76 0.72 5.15
CA LEU A 73 -3.33 1.93 5.86
C LEU A 73 -2.51 1.63 7.11
N GLU A 74 -2.74 0.48 7.73
CA GLU A 74 -2.00 -0.02 8.90
C GLU A 74 -0.76 -0.86 8.54
N ASP A 75 -0.40 -0.92 7.26
CA ASP A 75 0.72 -1.74 6.74
C ASP A 75 0.53 -3.27 6.88
N ARG A 76 -0.67 -3.71 7.23
CA ARG A 76 -1.05 -5.12 7.44
C ARG A 76 -1.48 -5.78 6.12
N LEU A 77 -0.59 -5.83 5.14
CA LEU A 77 -0.94 -6.27 3.77
C LEU A 77 -1.46 -7.71 3.67
N THR A 78 -1.00 -8.64 4.51
CA THR A 78 -1.52 -10.01 4.53
C THR A 78 -2.98 -10.04 4.98
N ASP A 79 -3.33 -9.21 5.97
CA ASP A 79 -4.71 -9.08 6.41
C ASP A 79 -5.55 -8.42 5.32
N ALA A 80 -5.02 -7.38 4.67
CA ALA A 80 -5.67 -6.74 3.53
C ALA A 80 -5.97 -7.72 2.40
N GLU A 81 -5.01 -8.57 2.02
CA GLU A 81 -5.20 -9.59 0.99
C GLU A 81 -6.36 -10.52 1.34
N GLN A 82 -6.42 -11.01 2.58
CA GLN A 82 -7.49 -11.89 3.04
C GLN A 82 -8.85 -11.22 2.98
N GLN A 83 -8.94 -9.95 3.37
CA GLN A 83 -10.19 -9.21 3.34
C GLN A 83 -10.65 -8.95 1.90
N TYR A 84 -9.76 -8.51 1.00
CA TYR A 84 -10.13 -8.31 -0.40
C TYR A 84 -10.45 -9.63 -1.12
N ALA A 85 -9.78 -10.73 -0.78
CA ALA A 85 -10.12 -12.05 -1.31
C ALA A 85 -11.52 -12.51 -0.85
N GLN A 86 -11.88 -12.26 0.41
CA GLN A 86 -13.23 -12.51 0.93
C GLN A 86 -14.27 -11.62 0.24
N ALA A 87 -13.97 -10.33 0.07
CA ALA A 87 -14.84 -9.41 -0.67
C ALA A 87 -15.08 -9.89 -2.10
N LEU A 88 -14.04 -10.37 -2.79
CA LEU A 88 -14.14 -10.87 -4.16
C LEU A 88 -15.02 -12.11 -4.26
N GLY A 89 -14.94 -13.00 -3.26
CA GLY A 89 -15.80 -14.19 -3.17
C GLY A 89 -17.28 -13.88 -2.96
N ILE A 90 -17.60 -12.70 -2.42
CA ILE A 90 -18.98 -12.23 -2.21
C ILE A 90 -19.46 -11.40 -3.40
N ALA A 91 -18.61 -10.50 -3.90
CA ALA A 91 -18.93 -9.56 -4.96
C ALA A 91 -17.73 -9.41 -5.90
N ASP A 92 -17.82 -10.06 -7.06
CA ASP A 92 -16.82 -9.95 -8.12
C ASP A 92 -16.99 -8.62 -8.88
N THR A 93 -16.37 -7.57 -8.35
CA THR A 93 -16.42 -6.22 -8.92
C THR A 93 -15.03 -5.71 -9.27
N CYS A 94 -14.94 -4.84 -10.28
CA CYS A 94 -13.66 -4.31 -10.72
C CYS A 94 -12.85 -3.62 -9.59
N PRO A 95 -13.44 -2.75 -8.74
CA PRO A 95 -12.68 -2.14 -7.65
C PRO A 95 -12.04 -3.17 -6.71
N VAL A 96 -12.76 -4.24 -6.36
CA VAL A 96 -12.23 -5.31 -5.50
C VAL A 96 -11.07 -6.05 -6.16
N ARG A 97 -11.16 -6.31 -7.49
CA ARG A 97 -10.05 -6.92 -8.24
C ARG A 97 -8.83 -6.02 -8.30
N VAL A 98 -9.01 -4.72 -8.52
CA VAL A 98 -7.94 -3.73 -8.54
C VAL A 98 -7.22 -3.70 -7.18
N ASP A 99 -7.99 -3.59 -6.10
CA ASP A 99 -7.43 -3.57 -4.74
C ASP A 99 -6.67 -4.86 -4.40
N LEU A 100 -7.26 -6.02 -4.70
CA LEU A 100 -6.62 -7.32 -4.46
C LEU A 100 -5.33 -7.49 -5.28
N ALA A 101 -5.36 -7.11 -6.56
CA ALA A 101 -4.18 -7.19 -7.43
C ALA A 101 -3.05 -6.29 -6.90
N LEU A 102 -3.37 -5.06 -6.48
CA LEU A 102 -2.40 -4.11 -5.95
C LEU A 102 -1.78 -4.59 -4.62
N VAL A 103 -2.58 -5.14 -3.70
CA VAL A 103 -2.08 -5.69 -2.44
C VAL A 103 -1.14 -6.87 -2.69
N ARG A 104 -1.50 -7.78 -3.59
CA ARG A 104 -0.66 -8.92 -3.97
C ARG A 104 0.63 -8.50 -4.65
N GLU A 105 0.57 -7.52 -5.55
CA GLU A 105 1.76 -6.93 -6.17
C GLU A 105 2.69 -6.34 -5.09
N THR A 106 2.13 -5.60 -4.13
CA THR A 106 2.91 -4.99 -3.03
C THR A 106 3.53 -6.05 -2.10
N LEU A 107 2.83 -7.15 -1.83
CA LEU A 107 3.40 -8.30 -1.10
C LEU A 107 4.57 -8.92 -1.88
N GLY A 108 4.44 -9.04 -3.20
CA GLY A 108 5.53 -9.46 -4.08
C GLY A 108 6.73 -8.52 -4.01
N ASP A 109 6.50 -7.21 -4.02
CA ASP A 109 7.55 -6.20 -3.90
C ASP A 109 8.30 -6.30 -2.56
N ARG A 110 7.59 -6.56 -1.46
CA ARG A 110 8.20 -6.79 -0.13
C ARG A 110 8.98 -8.09 -0.05
N ALA A 111 8.49 -9.14 -0.71
CA ALA A 111 9.23 -10.40 -0.77
C ALA A 111 10.50 -10.22 -1.61
N ALA A 112 10.41 -9.53 -2.75
CA ALA A 112 11.54 -9.23 -3.62
C ALA A 112 12.61 -8.39 -2.89
N SER A 113 12.21 -7.35 -2.14
CA SER A 113 13.14 -6.51 -1.39
C SER A 113 13.88 -7.25 -0.26
N ARG A 114 13.34 -8.39 0.19
CA ARG A 114 13.96 -9.29 1.17
C ARG A 114 14.68 -10.48 0.51
N PHE A 115 14.86 -10.45 -0.81
CA PHE A 115 15.45 -11.55 -1.60
C PHE A 115 14.71 -12.89 -1.45
N ALA A 116 13.43 -12.87 -1.08
CA ALA A 116 12.58 -14.04 -0.98
C ALA A 116 11.94 -14.37 -2.34
N THR A 117 12.78 -14.72 -3.33
CA THR A 117 12.38 -14.90 -4.74
C THR A 117 11.18 -15.83 -4.92
N PRO A 118 11.09 -17.03 -4.28
CA PRO A 118 9.92 -17.90 -4.46
C PRO A 118 8.61 -17.25 -3.97
N ALA A 119 8.66 -16.53 -2.85
CA ALA A 119 7.49 -15.83 -2.33
C ALA A 119 7.10 -14.64 -3.22
N ALA A 120 8.08 -13.90 -3.75
CA ALA A 120 7.84 -12.81 -4.69
C ALA A 120 7.14 -13.30 -5.96
N ILE A 121 7.65 -14.40 -6.56
CA ILE A 121 7.03 -15.03 -7.72
C ILE A 121 5.59 -15.44 -7.43
N ALA A 122 5.34 -16.12 -6.30
CA ALA A 122 4.00 -16.56 -5.94
C ALA A 122 3.00 -15.38 -5.81
N HIS A 123 3.42 -14.28 -5.18
CA HIS A 123 2.57 -13.09 -5.04
C HIS A 123 2.31 -12.39 -6.39
N TYR A 124 3.33 -12.24 -7.25
CA TYR A 124 3.15 -11.64 -8.56
C TYR A 124 2.28 -12.51 -9.48
N GLU A 125 2.42 -13.84 -9.45
CA GLU A 125 1.54 -14.76 -10.19
C GLU A 125 0.10 -14.64 -9.69
N ALA A 126 -0.12 -14.59 -8.38
CA ALA A 126 -1.45 -14.41 -7.80
C ALA A 126 -2.08 -13.05 -8.14
N ALA A 127 -1.28 -11.99 -8.28
CA ALA A 127 -1.74 -10.67 -8.75
C ALA A 127 -2.10 -10.71 -10.23
N ARG A 128 -1.22 -11.31 -11.06
CA ARG A 128 -1.41 -11.47 -12.50
C ARG A 128 -2.68 -12.26 -12.82
N ASP A 129 -2.96 -13.30 -12.05
CA ASP A 129 -4.18 -14.10 -12.19
C ASP A 129 -5.47 -13.32 -11.89
N VAL A 130 -5.40 -12.28 -11.04
CA VAL A 130 -6.55 -11.40 -10.78
C VAL A 130 -6.78 -10.47 -11.96
N VAL A 131 -5.70 -9.89 -12.50
CA VAL A 131 -5.73 -9.01 -13.69
C VAL A 131 -6.23 -9.79 -14.92
N ALA A 132 -5.67 -10.97 -15.18
CA ALA A 132 -6.01 -11.79 -16.35
C ALA A 132 -7.46 -12.31 -16.35
N ARG A 133 -8.06 -12.49 -15.16
CA ARG A 133 -9.46 -12.92 -15.00
C ARG A 133 -10.44 -11.75 -14.87
N ALA A 134 -9.97 -10.51 -14.90
CA ALA A 134 -10.83 -9.35 -14.79
C ALA A 134 -11.66 -9.14 -16.06
N PRO A 135 -12.88 -8.59 -15.95
CA PRO A 135 -13.66 -8.19 -17.12
C PRO A 135 -12.96 -7.08 -17.91
N GLN A 136 -13.29 -7.00 -19.20
CA GLN A 136 -12.85 -5.91 -20.09
C GLN A 136 -13.19 -4.54 -19.49
N GLY A 137 -12.30 -3.57 -19.64
CA GLY A 137 -12.46 -2.23 -19.08
C GLY A 137 -12.12 -2.13 -17.59
N CYS A 138 -11.73 -3.21 -16.91
CA CYS A 138 -11.28 -3.12 -15.51
C CYS A 138 -9.81 -2.68 -15.38
N PHE A 139 -8.94 -3.24 -16.21
CA PHE A 139 -7.53 -2.88 -16.30
C PHE A 139 -7.22 -2.30 -17.68
N THR A 140 -7.14 -3.13 -18.72
CA THR A 140 -6.99 -2.67 -20.11
C THR A 140 -8.29 -2.03 -20.62
N GLY A 141 -8.18 -0.88 -21.26
CA GLY A 141 -9.30 -0.12 -21.79
C GLY A 141 -10.20 0.47 -20.70
N ASN A 142 -9.65 0.74 -19.51
CA ASN A 142 -10.40 1.27 -18.39
C ASN A 142 -10.75 2.76 -18.56
N ASP A 143 -11.83 3.19 -17.94
CA ASP A 143 -12.39 4.54 -18.04
C ASP A 143 -12.17 5.38 -16.77
N ASP A 144 -11.12 5.10 -15.99
CA ASP A 144 -10.85 5.89 -14.78
C ASP A 144 -10.69 7.37 -15.14
N PRO A 145 -11.43 8.28 -14.47
CA PRO A 145 -11.39 9.70 -14.77
C PRO A 145 -10.03 10.33 -14.47
N ASP A 146 -9.26 9.74 -13.56
CA ASP A 146 -7.91 10.16 -13.27
C ASP A 146 -6.94 9.53 -14.29
N PRO A 147 -6.21 10.35 -15.07
CA PRO A 147 -5.34 9.84 -16.12
C PRO A 147 -4.21 8.97 -15.58
N GLN A 148 -3.65 9.31 -14.42
CA GLN A 148 -2.58 8.54 -13.82
C GLN A 148 -3.08 7.19 -13.32
N ARG A 149 -4.24 7.15 -12.64
CA ARG A 149 -4.83 5.86 -12.22
C ARG A 149 -5.19 4.99 -13.41
N ARG A 150 -5.72 5.59 -14.48
CA ARG A 150 -6.02 4.88 -15.72
C ARG A 150 -4.78 4.22 -16.31
N ASP A 151 -3.69 4.97 -16.43
CA ASP A 151 -2.42 4.48 -16.97
C ASP A 151 -1.82 3.37 -16.09
N ILE A 152 -1.86 3.52 -14.75
CA ILE A 152 -1.38 2.50 -13.81
C ILE A 152 -2.14 1.18 -13.98
N ARG A 153 -3.46 1.24 -14.17
CA ARG A 153 -4.29 0.06 -14.39
C ARG A 153 -4.06 -0.55 -15.77
N GLU A 154 -3.93 0.28 -16.80
CA GLU A 154 -3.64 -0.16 -18.18
C GLU A 154 -2.33 -0.97 -18.23
N GLN A 155 -1.33 -0.52 -17.48
CA GLN A 155 0.00 -1.14 -17.45
C GLN A 155 0.12 -2.33 -16.48
N ALA A 156 -0.93 -2.66 -15.71
CA ALA A 156 -0.82 -3.63 -14.62
C ALA A 156 -0.32 -5.02 -15.08
N GLN A 157 -0.86 -5.52 -16.20
CA GLN A 157 -0.46 -6.82 -16.75
C GLN A 157 1.02 -6.84 -17.15
N ALA A 158 1.45 -5.85 -17.96
CA ALA A 158 2.83 -5.76 -18.43
C ALA A 158 3.81 -5.58 -17.25
N ARG A 159 3.47 -4.72 -16.28
CA ARG A 159 4.28 -4.49 -15.08
C ARG A 159 4.49 -5.76 -14.26
N LEU A 160 3.45 -6.58 -14.12
CA LEU A 160 3.55 -7.88 -13.43
C LEU A 160 4.38 -8.90 -14.21
N ASP A 161 4.25 -8.93 -15.54
CA ASP A 161 5.06 -9.78 -16.42
C ASP A 161 6.56 -9.41 -16.34
N ASP A 162 6.88 -8.11 -16.29
CA ASP A 162 8.24 -7.61 -16.12
C ASP A 162 8.82 -7.98 -14.75
N LYS A 163 8.04 -7.78 -13.67
CA LYS A 163 8.42 -8.18 -12.30
C LYS A 163 8.69 -9.68 -12.21
N LEU A 164 7.85 -10.52 -12.82
CA LEU A 164 8.06 -11.97 -12.87
C LEU A 164 9.32 -12.35 -13.64
N THR A 165 9.57 -11.70 -14.78
CA THR A 165 10.77 -11.92 -15.59
C THR A 165 12.03 -11.55 -14.82
N ALA A 166 12.01 -10.41 -14.11
CA ALA A 166 13.11 -9.98 -13.26
C ALA A 166 13.40 -11.00 -12.14
N MET A 167 12.37 -11.52 -11.47
CA MET A 167 12.56 -12.52 -10.41
C MET A 167 13.12 -13.85 -10.92
N ARG A 168 12.73 -14.28 -12.12
CA ARG A 168 13.15 -15.56 -12.71
C ARG A 168 14.55 -15.51 -13.32
N THR A 169 15.01 -14.33 -13.74
CA THR A 169 16.33 -14.15 -14.38
C THR A 169 17.38 -13.60 -13.42
N ALA A 170 17.00 -13.15 -12.23
CA ALA A 170 17.94 -12.67 -11.22
C ALA A 170 18.94 -13.77 -10.82
N ALA A 171 20.23 -13.47 -10.95
CA ALA A 171 21.29 -14.33 -10.44
C ALA A 171 21.30 -14.32 -8.89
N PRO A 172 21.64 -15.45 -8.24
CA PRO A 172 21.82 -15.47 -6.79
C PRO A 172 22.89 -14.45 -6.36
N PRO A 173 22.74 -13.82 -5.19
CA PRO A 173 23.74 -12.86 -4.71
C PRO A 173 25.11 -13.53 -4.61
N PRO A 174 26.21 -12.79 -4.90
CA PRO A 174 27.55 -13.34 -4.76
C PRO A 174 27.78 -13.80 -3.31
N PRO A 175 28.55 -14.87 -3.10
CA PRO A 175 28.89 -15.32 -1.75
C PRO A 175 29.60 -14.18 -0.99
N PRO A 176 29.41 -14.10 0.35
CA PRO A 176 30.12 -13.10 1.13
C PRO A 176 31.63 -13.25 0.94
N PRO A 177 32.39 -12.13 0.93
CA PRO A 177 33.83 -12.20 0.81
C PRO A 177 34.40 -13.08 1.94
N PRO A 178 35.46 -13.86 1.68
CA PRO A 178 36.10 -14.65 2.72
C PRO A 178 36.50 -13.73 3.87
N PRO A 179 36.38 -14.19 5.14
CA PRO A 179 36.85 -13.40 6.26
C PRO A 179 38.31 -13.02 6.03
N PRO A 180 38.73 -11.80 6.42
CA PRO A 180 40.12 -11.39 6.32
C PRO A 180 41.00 -12.47 6.91
N ALA A 181 42.04 -12.88 6.19
CA ALA A 181 43.04 -13.80 6.73
C ALA A 181 43.49 -13.24 8.09
N ALA A 182 43.38 -14.06 9.15
CA ALA A 182 43.86 -13.68 10.45
C ALA A 182 45.31 -13.19 10.28
N ALA A 183 45.56 -11.93 10.65
CA ALA A 183 46.92 -11.40 10.65
C ALA A 183 47.80 -12.37 11.45
N PRO A 184 49.03 -12.67 11.00
CA PRO A 184 49.92 -13.53 11.75
C PRO A 184 50.00 -13.03 13.19
N VAL A 185 49.68 -13.90 14.14
CA VAL A 185 49.77 -13.62 15.57
C VAL A 185 51.20 -13.14 15.83
N PRO A 186 51.42 -11.90 16.29
CA PRO A 186 52.76 -11.44 16.60
C PRO A 186 53.38 -12.38 17.64
N PRO A 187 54.69 -12.70 17.54
CA PRO A 187 55.35 -13.50 18.56
C PRO A 187 55.16 -12.82 19.92
N PRO A 188 55.04 -13.58 21.02
CA PRO A 188 54.82 -13.00 22.34
C PRO A 188 55.92 -11.98 22.64
N ALA A 189 55.54 -10.70 22.74
CA ALA A 189 56.44 -9.65 23.16
C ALA A 189 56.82 -9.93 24.61
N GLY A 190 58.09 -10.23 24.83
CA GLY A 190 58.69 -10.23 26.16
C GLY A 190 58.45 -8.88 26.84
N ALA A 191 58.23 -8.95 28.16
CA ALA A 191 58.03 -7.82 29.03
C ALA A 191 59.04 -6.69 28.78
N GLY A 192 58.56 -5.49 28.47
CA GLY A 192 59.41 -4.32 28.42
C GLY A 192 58.76 -3.10 27.79
N GLY A 193 58.29 -2.18 28.64
CA GLY A 193 58.25 -0.75 28.32
C GLY A 193 56.96 -0.23 27.69
N THR A 194 56.20 0.52 28.49
CA THR A 194 55.08 1.37 28.07
C THR A 194 55.53 2.46 27.09
N PRO A 195 54.97 2.55 25.87
CA PRO A 195 54.99 3.77 25.05
C PRO A 195 53.68 4.57 25.25
N PRO A 196 53.66 5.88 24.97
CA PRO A 196 52.57 6.76 25.35
C PRO A 196 51.31 6.53 24.53
N ASP A 197 50.15 6.68 25.18
CA ASP A 197 48.82 6.74 24.56
C ASP A 197 48.78 7.78 23.43
N THR A 198 48.89 7.32 22.19
CA THR A 198 48.24 8.01 21.07
C THR A 198 46.81 7.49 21.01
N ASP A 199 45.95 8.19 21.75
CA ASP A 199 44.49 8.14 21.70
C ASP A 199 44.02 8.21 20.25
N THR A 200 43.82 7.03 19.64
CA THR A 200 43.13 6.90 18.37
C THR A 200 41.68 6.65 18.71
N GLY A 201 41.03 7.74 19.12
CA GLY A 201 39.66 7.76 19.60
C GLY A 201 38.73 6.89 18.76
N ASP A 202 38.07 6.00 19.48
CA ASP A 202 36.97 5.12 19.11
C ASP A 202 36.00 5.78 18.11
N ARG A 203 36.23 5.59 16.81
CA ARG A 203 35.54 6.32 15.73
C ARG A 203 34.06 5.95 15.56
N LEU A 204 33.53 5.06 16.39
CA LEU A 204 32.14 4.61 16.36
C LEU A 204 31.46 4.67 17.74
N ASN A 205 31.89 5.58 18.62
CA ASN A 205 31.13 5.88 19.84
C ASN A 205 30.01 6.90 19.52
N PRO A 206 28.71 6.53 19.61
CA PRO A 206 27.58 7.41 19.25
C PRO A 206 27.33 8.56 20.24
N GLY A 207 28.21 8.76 21.24
CA GLY A 207 27.99 9.70 22.34
C GLY A 207 28.73 11.04 22.25
N THR A 208 29.59 11.29 21.27
CA THR A 208 30.41 12.52 21.26
C THR A 208 30.58 13.12 19.86
N GLY A 209 29.90 14.25 19.62
CA GLY A 209 30.01 15.10 18.42
C GLY A 209 28.65 15.53 17.88
N ASP A 210 28.54 16.76 17.36
CA ASP A 210 27.31 17.24 16.73
C ASP A 210 27.02 16.38 15.48
N PRO A 211 25.88 15.65 15.43
CA PRO A 211 25.55 14.77 14.32
C PRO A 211 25.46 15.51 12.97
N LEU A 212 25.22 16.82 12.98
CA LEU A 212 25.08 17.61 11.77
C LEU A 212 26.43 17.85 11.07
N GLU A 213 27.50 18.06 11.83
CA GLU A 213 28.85 18.22 11.27
C GLU A 213 29.35 16.92 10.64
N ARG A 214 29.04 15.77 11.25
CA ARG A 214 29.37 14.45 10.69
C ARG A 214 28.63 14.19 9.38
N LEU A 215 27.36 14.58 9.28
CA LEU A 215 26.59 14.46 8.05
C LEU A 215 27.20 15.31 6.93
N GLN A 216 27.60 16.54 7.24
CA GLN A 216 28.25 17.42 6.28
C GLN A 216 29.61 16.91 5.80
N GLN A 217 30.39 16.28 6.69
CA GLN A 217 31.67 15.66 6.34
C GLN A 217 31.47 14.53 5.32
N ILE A 218 30.53 13.62 5.58
CA ILE A 218 30.22 12.49 4.68
C ILE A 218 29.75 12.98 3.31
N LEU A 219 28.93 14.03 3.28
CA LEU A 219 28.43 14.60 2.02
C LEU A 219 29.53 15.29 1.20
N ARG A 220 30.57 15.85 1.84
CA ARG A 220 31.73 16.43 1.14
C ARG A 220 32.66 15.35 0.60
N ASP A 221 32.91 14.31 1.37
CA ASP A 221 33.79 13.21 0.97
C ASP A 221 33.19 12.38 -0.19
N ALA A 222 31.86 12.28 -0.27
CA ALA A 222 31.16 11.63 -1.38
C ALA A 222 31.13 12.45 -2.68
N ALA A 223 31.54 13.72 -2.64
CA ALA A 223 31.56 14.63 -3.80
C ALA A 223 32.96 14.79 -4.42
N ALA A 224 33.99 14.14 -3.85
CA ALA A 224 35.37 14.10 -4.36
C ALA A 224 35.65 12.78 -5.10
#